data_AF-A0A382HG56-F1
#
_entry.id   AF-A0A382HG56-F1
#
_cell.length_a   1.000
_cell.length_b   1.000
_cell.length_c   1.000
_cell.angle_alpha   90.00
_cell.angle_beta   90.00
_cell.angle_gamma   90.00
#
_symmetry.space_group_name_H-M   'P 1'
#
loop_
_entity.id
_entity.type
_entity.pdbx_description
1 polymer ?
#
loop_
_entity_poly.entity_id
_entity_poly.type
_entity_poly.pdbx_seq_one_letter_code
_entity_poly.pdbx_strand_id
1 'polypeptide(L)'
;MGRSQKIGSAILLTMLLLQVFAALSQTTSTDSGASDTDSPEYLEDGFPLGSVTDDLPSSLLEGYSSDVQKAFAVSSDLERYEPEQLNAIRSWVVVTKMGVENQLKSTGSPDEVEIAPVLMGAYIWSFDDPSLALDSLARAIKIGDIEIYYPLILYEAQPAYTPNDPDYGDQWHLDNTGQSGGTSGEDVNISGVWDNYDGSGVVISIIDDGLQKDHPDLSTNFDLSLSYDRCGDGGTDPSPQASDENHGTAVAGVAAATGDNSVNVAGAAYGATLSGQRLIACGIPDTVMAATL
;
A
#
# COMPACT_ATOMS: atom_id res chain seq x y z
N MET A 1 -0.22 45.42 -13.97
CA MET A 1 -1.26 45.19 -12.95
C MET A 1 -2.22 44.15 -13.50
N GLY A 2 -2.18 42.92 -13.00
CA GLY A 2 -2.99 41.82 -13.54
C GLY A 2 -2.61 40.48 -12.91
N ARG A 3 -3.12 40.26 -11.69
CA ARG A 3 -3.32 39.02 -10.93
C ARG A 3 -2.56 37.76 -11.39
N SER A 4 -1.52 37.40 -10.62
CA SER A 4 -1.05 36.02 -10.50
C SER A 4 -2.16 35.18 -9.86
N GLN A 5 -2.58 34.12 -10.56
CA GLN A 5 -3.64 33.21 -10.17
C GLN A 5 -3.14 32.29 -9.05
N LYS A 6 -3.71 32.44 -7.85
CA LYS A 6 -3.65 31.45 -6.76
C LYS A 6 -4.45 30.22 -7.19
N ILE A 7 -3.80 29.25 -7.83
CA ILE A 7 -4.41 27.93 -8.18
C ILE A 7 -3.69 26.76 -7.44
N GLY A 8 -2.64 27.03 -6.65
CA GLY A 8 -1.82 25.97 -6.04
C GLY A 8 -2.40 25.23 -4.82
N SER A 9 -3.30 25.83 -4.04
CA SER A 9 -3.66 25.28 -2.71
C SER A 9 -4.75 24.19 -2.74
N ALA A 10 -5.66 24.20 -3.72
CA ALA A 10 -6.74 23.21 -3.80
C ALA A 10 -6.30 21.83 -4.32
N ILE A 11 -5.25 21.79 -5.17
CA ILE A 11 -4.73 20.52 -5.72
C ILE A 11 -3.88 19.79 -4.67
N LEU A 12 -3.14 20.54 -3.85
CA LEU A 12 -2.30 20.02 -2.77
C LEU A 12 -3.11 19.30 -1.68
N LEU A 13 -4.29 19.83 -1.35
CA LEU A 13 -5.20 19.27 -0.34
C LEU A 13 -5.75 17.89 -0.74
N THR A 14 -5.91 17.65 -2.05
CA THR A 14 -6.49 16.40 -2.58
C THR A 14 -5.47 15.27 -2.63
N MET A 15 -4.18 15.58 -2.79
CA MET A 15 -3.09 14.59 -2.80
C MET A 15 -2.68 14.11 -1.40
N LEU A 16 -2.78 14.98 -0.39
CA LEU A 16 -2.60 14.57 1.01
C LEU A 16 -3.69 13.57 1.44
N LEU A 17 -4.92 13.72 0.89
CA LEU A 17 -5.96 12.71 1.03
C LEU A 17 -5.55 11.39 0.38
N LEU A 18 -4.93 11.37 -0.81
CA LEU A 18 -4.61 10.11 -1.50
C LEU A 18 -3.63 9.22 -0.71
N GLN A 19 -2.64 9.79 -0.04
CA GLN A 19 -1.70 9.04 0.80
C GLN A 19 -2.32 8.54 2.12
N VAL A 20 -3.30 9.25 2.68
CA VAL A 20 -3.97 8.86 3.93
C VAL A 20 -5.18 7.96 3.67
N PHE A 21 -5.89 8.11 2.54
CA PHE A 21 -6.98 7.21 2.13
C PHE A 21 -6.47 5.82 1.74
N ALA A 22 -5.29 5.72 1.13
CA ALA A 22 -4.63 4.43 0.92
C ALA A 22 -4.33 3.68 2.23
N ALA A 23 -4.12 4.41 3.34
CA ALA A 23 -3.93 3.83 4.67
C ALA A 23 -5.25 3.58 5.43
N LEU A 24 -6.33 4.31 5.12
CA LEU A 24 -7.63 4.19 5.79
C LEU A 24 -8.57 3.14 5.17
N SER A 25 -8.40 2.78 3.89
CA SER A 25 -9.25 1.76 3.24
C SER A 25 -9.13 0.37 3.86
N GLN A 26 -8.09 0.08 4.64
CA GLN A 26 -7.81 -1.27 5.14
C GLN A 26 -8.59 -1.68 6.40
N THR A 27 -9.45 -0.85 6.99
CA THR A 27 -10.13 -1.23 8.25
C THR A 27 -11.56 -0.71 8.41
N THR A 28 -12.54 -1.36 7.77
CA THR A 28 -13.90 -1.44 8.34
C THR A 28 -14.46 -2.85 8.27
N SER A 29 -14.23 -3.64 9.33
CA SER A 29 -15.09 -4.77 9.69
C SER A 29 -15.59 -4.60 11.13
N THR A 30 -16.91 -4.66 11.27
CA THR A 30 -17.76 -4.35 12.44
C THR A 30 -17.54 -5.23 13.67
N ASP A 31 -17.72 -4.66 14.87
CA ASP A 31 -18.43 -5.33 15.97
C ASP A 31 -19.29 -4.35 16.78
N SER A 32 -20.42 -4.85 17.23
CA SER A 32 -21.58 -4.16 17.77
C SER A 32 -21.70 -4.27 19.29
N GLY A 33 -22.05 -3.16 19.94
CA GLY A 33 -22.93 -3.15 21.11
C GLY A 33 -22.30 -2.84 22.47
N ALA A 34 -22.54 -1.62 22.96
CA ALA A 34 -23.04 -1.38 24.32
C ALA A 34 -23.51 0.08 24.47
N SER A 35 -24.74 0.26 24.92
CA SER A 35 -25.35 1.51 25.35
C SER A 35 -24.89 1.90 26.75
N ASP A 36 -24.55 3.17 26.99
CA ASP A 36 -25.32 4.02 27.90
C ASP A 36 -24.84 5.48 27.88
N THR A 37 -25.78 6.32 28.28
CA THR A 37 -25.94 7.76 28.05
C THR A 37 -24.99 8.68 28.81
N ASP A 38 -24.38 9.64 28.10
CA ASP A 38 -24.42 11.07 28.44
C ASP A 38 -24.08 11.88 27.18
N SER A 39 -24.99 12.73 26.69
CA SER A 39 -24.84 13.41 25.39
C SER A 39 -24.44 14.87 25.60
N PRO A 40 -23.24 15.31 25.18
CA PRO A 40 -22.98 16.72 24.96
C PRO A 40 -23.63 17.18 23.65
N GLU A 41 -24.13 18.41 23.60
CA GLU A 41 -24.65 19.04 22.38
C GLU A 41 -23.55 19.17 21.32
N TYR A 42 -23.82 18.67 20.11
CA TYR A 42 -22.97 18.80 18.93
C TYR A 42 -23.54 19.87 17.97
N LEU A 43 -22.67 20.69 17.36
CA LEU A 43 -23.01 21.39 16.10
C LEU A 43 -22.66 20.47 14.91
N GLU A 44 -23.30 20.70 13.75
CA GLU A 44 -23.33 19.81 12.56
C GLU A 44 -21.96 19.36 11.99
N ASP A 45 -20.83 19.88 12.49
CA ASP A 45 -19.46 19.52 12.06
C ASP A 45 -18.61 18.84 13.17
N GLY A 46 -19.20 18.36 14.26
CA GLY A 46 -18.61 17.29 15.08
C GLY A 46 -17.38 17.61 15.96
N PHE A 47 -16.98 18.87 16.15
CA PHE A 47 -15.89 19.22 17.08
C PHE A 47 -16.38 19.84 18.41
N PRO A 48 -15.93 19.36 19.58
CA PRO A 48 -16.26 19.99 20.86
C PRO A 48 -15.51 21.31 21.05
N LEU A 49 -16.24 22.37 21.38
CA LEU A 49 -15.69 23.65 21.84
C LEU A 49 -15.34 23.57 23.34
N GLY A 50 -14.13 23.14 23.64
CA GLY A 50 -13.57 23.16 24.99
C GLY A 50 -12.05 23.31 24.93
N SER A 51 -11.47 24.12 25.82
CA SER A 51 -10.05 24.46 25.88
C SER A 51 -9.12 23.23 25.94
N VAL A 52 -8.59 22.79 24.79
CA VAL A 52 -7.58 21.72 24.71
C VAL A 52 -6.19 22.36 24.77
N THR A 53 -5.70 22.65 25.96
CA THR A 53 -4.28 22.99 26.14
C THR A 53 -3.53 22.08 27.11
N ASP A 54 -4.21 21.19 27.85
CA ASP A 54 -3.54 20.43 28.94
C ASP A 54 -3.46 18.90 28.77
N ASP A 55 -4.06 18.28 27.75
CA ASP A 55 -4.04 16.81 27.57
C ASP A 55 -3.57 16.35 26.17
N LEU A 56 -2.53 16.97 25.62
CA LEU A 56 -1.87 16.39 24.43
C LEU A 56 -0.93 15.24 24.87
N PRO A 57 -0.96 14.08 24.19
CA PRO A 57 -0.08 12.95 24.50
C PRO A 57 1.40 13.36 24.42
N SER A 58 2.29 12.62 25.09
CA SER A 58 3.74 12.87 25.08
C SER A 58 4.33 12.91 23.67
N SER A 59 3.75 12.15 22.74
CA SER A 59 4.01 12.22 21.31
C SER A 59 2.69 12.25 20.54
N LEU A 60 2.58 13.16 19.56
CA LEU A 60 1.49 13.12 18.59
C LEU A 60 1.60 11.89 17.69
N LEU A 61 2.83 11.44 17.38
CA LEU A 61 3.08 10.26 16.53
C LEU A 61 2.47 8.98 17.12
N GLU A 62 2.63 8.77 18.43
CA GLU A 62 2.05 7.63 19.14
C GLU A 62 0.51 7.66 19.17
N GLY A 63 -0.09 8.83 18.97
CA GLY A 63 -1.55 9.01 18.94
C GLY A 63 -2.20 8.62 17.62
N TYR A 64 -1.45 8.44 16.53
CA TYR A 64 -2.01 8.02 15.24
C TYR A 64 -2.18 6.50 15.14
N SER A 65 -2.99 6.05 14.18
CA SER A 65 -3.12 4.61 13.88
C SER A 65 -1.79 4.00 13.43
N SER A 66 -1.66 2.68 13.57
CA SER A 66 -0.45 1.95 13.15
C SER A 66 -0.09 2.18 11.68
N ASP A 67 -1.09 2.35 10.82
CA ASP A 67 -0.86 2.49 9.38
C ASP A 67 -0.38 3.91 9.03
N VAL A 68 -0.90 4.92 9.72
CA VAL A 68 -0.38 6.29 9.61
C VAL A 68 1.06 6.35 10.14
N GLN A 69 1.38 5.66 11.24
CA GLN A 69 2.75 5.59 11.75
C GLN A 69 3.71 4.93 10.75
N LYS A 70 3.30 3.84 10.08
CA LYS A 70 4.09 3.21 9.01
C LYS A 70 4.27 4.13 7.81
N ALA A 71 3.21 4.81 7.38
CA ALA A 71 3.26 5.76 6.26
C ALA A 71 4.23 6.91 6.55
N PHE A 72 4.23 7.43 7.78
CA PHE A 72 5.21 8.39 8.24
C PHE A 72 6.64 7.85 8.22
N ALA A 73 6.86 6.64 8.74
CA ALA A 73 8.19 6.02 8.72
C ALA A 73 8.74 5.91 7.29
N VAL A 74 7.90 5.49 6.33
CA VAL A 74 8.27 5.40 4.91
C VAL A 74 8.53 6.78 4.31
N SER A 75 7.65 7.75 4.54
CA SER A 75 7.72 9.06 3.88
C SER A 75 8.87 9.92 4.40
N SER A 76 9.20 9.79 5.69
CA SER A 76 10.29 10.52 6.37
C SER A 76 11.68 9.94 6.13
N ASP A 77 11.78 8.76 5.50
CA ASP A 77 13.06 8.17 5.12
C ASP A 77 13.63 8.92 3.91
N LEU A 78 14.49 9.90 4.21
CA LEU A 78 15.07 10.78 3.19
C LEU A 78 16.01 10.05 2.22
N GLU A 79 16.52 8.87 2.57
CA GLU A 79 17.42 8.09 1.70
C GLU A 79 16.70 7.54 0.46
N ARG A 80 15.37 7.55 0.46
CA ARG A 80 14.52 7.10 -0.65
C ARG A 80 14.38 8.13 -1.77
N TYR A 81 14.88 9.35 -1.58
CA TYR A 81 14.74 10.44 -2.54
C TYR A 81 16.10 10.87 -3.08
N GLU A 82 16.12 11.28 -4.35
CA GLU A 82 17.32 11.83 -4.94
C GLU A 82 17.71 13.16 -4.27
N PRO A 83 19.00 13.38 -3.96
CA PRO A 83 19.45 14.61 -3.29
C PRO A 83 19.07 15.89 -4.04
N GLU A 84 19.10 15.84 -5.38
CA GLU A 84 18.71 16.97 -6.24
C GLU A 84 17.22 17.29 -6.09
N GLN A 85 16.39 16.25 -5.96
CA GLN A 85 14.95 16.40 -5.73
C GLN A 85 14.70 17.05 -4.38
N LEU A 86 15.29 16.54 -3.29
CA LEU A 86 15.09 17.09 -1.94
C LEU A 86 15.48 18.58 -1.84
N ASN A 87 16.56 18.99 -2.50
CA ASN A 87 17.01 20.38 -2.54
C ASN A 87 16.07 21.31 -3.33
N ALA A 88 15.19 20.76 -4.16
CA ALA A 88 14.20 21.51 -4.93
C ALA A 88 12.83 21.57 -4.24
N ILE A 89 12.59 20.77 -3.18
CA ILE A 89 11.29 20.70 -2.50
C ILE A 89 11.05 21.95 -1.65
N ARG A 90 9.97 22.66 -1.99
CA ARG A 90 9.51 23.86 -1.27
C ARG A 90 8.60 23.55 -0.10
N SER A 91 7.80 22.49 -0.18
CA SER A 91 6.75 22.20 0.79
C SER A 91 7.02 20.89 1.49
N TRP A 92 6.82 20.90 2.81
CA TRP A 92 7.15 19.79 3.69
C TRP A 92 5.98 19.57 4.64
N VAL A 93 5.58 18.33 4.82
CA VAL A 93 4.64 18.01 5.89
C VAL A 93 5.44 17.90 7.18
N VAL A 94 4.93 18.52 8.24
CA VAL A 94 5.50 18.46 9.59
C VAL A 94 4.42 18.11 10.60
N VAL A 95 4.78 17.37 11.65
CA VAL A 95 3.89 17.15 12.81
C VAL A 95 4.46 17.88 14.01
N THR A 96 3.64 18.72 14.64
CA THR A 96 4.05 19.50 15.81
C THR A 96 2.85 19.85 16.70
N LYS A 97 3.13 19.98 18.00
CA LYS A 97 2.18 20.52 18.99
C LYS A 97 2.13 22.05 18.98
N MET A 98 3.03 22.71 18.27
CA MET A 98 3.04 24.16 18.17
C MET A 98 1.78 24.66 17.44
N GLY A 99 1.08 25.62 18.03
CA GLY A 99 0.01 26.35 17.35
C GLY A 99 0.55 27.13 16.14
N VAL A 100 -0.25 27.23 15.08
CA VAL A 100 0.10 27.84 13.77
C VAL A 100 0.76 29.22 13.94
N GLU A 101 0.29 30.02 14.89
CA GLU A 101 0.77 31.37 15.17
C GLU A 101 2.23 31.44 15.65
N ASN A 102 2.76 30.33 16.18
CA ASN A 102 4.13 30.23 16.69
C ASN A 102 5.08 29.58 15.68
N GLN A 103 4.56 28.85 14.70
CA GLN A 103 5.38 28.05 13.79
C GLN A 103 6.28 28.90 12.89
N LEU A 104 5.80 30.05 12.40
CA LEU A 104 6.61 31.00 11.62
C LEU A 104 7.82 31.56 12.39
N LYS A 105 7.77 31.52 13.74
CA LYS A 105 8.85 32.00 14.63
C LYS A 105 9.67 30.85 15.23
N SER A 106 9.36 29.61 14.87
CA SER A 106 10.08 28.43 15.34
C SER A 106 11.49 28.37 14.76
N THR A 107 12.29 27.41 15.21
CA THR A 107 13.64 27.19 14.67
C THR A 107 13.63 26.76 13.20
N GLY A 108 12.52 26.15 12.77
CA GLY A 108 12.27 25.81 11.39
C GLY A 108 12.03 27.02 10.49
N SER A 109 11.46 28.10 11.03
CA SER A 109 11.22 29.37 10.34
C SER A 109 10.66 29.23 8.90
N PRO A 110 9.56 28.50 8.69
CA PRO A 110 8.92 28.44 7.38
C PRO A 110 8.41 29.82 6.95
N ASP A 111 8.31 30.06 5.65
CA ASP A 111 7.76 31.29 5.09
C ASP A 111 6.22 31.27 5.09
N GLU A 112 5.63 30.09 4.93
CA GLU A 112 4.18 29.87 4.98
C GLU A 112 3.84 28.58 5.73
N VAL A 113 2.70 28.60 6.43
CA VAL A 113 2.17 27.47 7.18
C VAL A 113 0.71 27.26 6.80
N GLU A 114 0.38 26.08 6.31
CA GLU A 114 -0.99 25.63 6.06
C GLU A 114 -1.34 24.46 7.00
N ILE A 115 -2.62 24.35 7.36
CA ILE A 115 -3.11 23.18 8.12
C ILE A 115 -3.24 22.00 7.16
N ALA A 116 -2.71 20.83 7.54
CA ALA A 116 -2.99 19.59 6.84
C ALA A 116 -4.29 18.98 7.41
N PRO A 117 -5.42 19.02 6.67
CA PRO A 117 -6.76 18.90 7.26
C PRO A 117 -7.13 17.51 7.77
N VAL A 118 -6.29 16.49 7.53
CA VAL A 118 -6.61 15.09 7.83
C VAL A 118 -5.93 14.58 9.10
N LEU A 119 -4.72 15.08 9.39
CA LEU A 119 -3.89 14.55 10.47
C LEU A 119 -3.75 15.60 11.58
N MET A 120 -4.20 15.25 12.80
CA MET A 120 -4.16 16.15 13.95
C MET A 120 -2.74 16.64 14.23
N GLY A 121 -2.51 17.95 14.26
CA GLY A 121 -1.17 18.51 14.50
C GLY A 121 -0.21 18.38 13.31
N ALA A 122 -0.71 18.00 12.13
CA ALA A 122 0.05 18.06 10.90
C ALA A 122 -0.15 19.40 10.19
N TYR A 123 0.93 19.93 9.64
CA TYR A 123 0.98 21.19 8.93
C TYR A 123 1.85 21.07 7.69
N ILE A 124 1.65 21.96 6.72
CA ILE A 124 2.51 22.10 5.55
C ILE A 124 3.35 23.34 5.77
N TRP A 125 4.66 23.14 5.90
CA TRP A 125 5.66 24.20 5.93
C TRP A 125 6.19 24.44 4.54
N SER A 126 6.09 25.67 4.05
CA SER A 126 6.61 26.07 2.76
C SER A 126 7.77 27.06 2.90
N PHE A 127 8.77 26.87 2.05
CA PHE A 127 10.00 27.68 2.00
C PHE A 127 10.12 28.34 0.63
N ASP A 128 10.31 29.66 0.61
CA ASP A 128 10.52 30.44 -0.61
C ASP A 128 11.85 30.07 -1.27
N ASP A 129 12.88 29.82 -0.44
CA ASP A 129 14.16 29.25 -0.80
C ASP A 129 14.26 27.79 -0.30
N PRO A 130 14.05 26.79 -1.19
CA PRO A 130 14.03 25.38 -0.80
C PRO A 130 15.40 24.88 -0.30
N SER A 131 16.51 25.56 -0.64
CA SER A 131 17.84 25.16 -0.17
C SER A 131 18.03 25.31 1.34
N LEU A 132 17.18 26.11 2.00
CA LEU A 132 17.20 26.33 3.45
C LEU A 132 16.33 25.33 4.23
N ALA A 133 15.46 24.59 3.53
CA ALA A 133 14.42 23.77 4.16
C ALA A 133 15.01 22.62 4.99
N LEU A 134 15.84 21.78 4.38
CA LEU A 134 16.42 20.59 5.03
C LEU A 134 17.19 20.93 6.31
N ASP A 135 18.09 21.91 6.25
CA ASP A 135 18.88 22.33 7.42
C ASP A 135 18.01 22.90 8.54
N SER A 136 16.92 23.58 8.18
CA SER A 136 15.99 24.17 9.15
C SER A 136 15.09 23.11 9.80
N LEU A 137 14.59 22.16 9.02
CA LEU A 137 13.81 21.01 9.49
C LEU A 137 14.65 20.08 10.37
N ALA A 138 15.89 19.80 9.97
CA ALA A 138 16.84 19.00 10.75
C ALA A 138 17.18 19.65 12.11
N ARG A 139 17.24 20.99 12.17
CA ARG A 139 17.38 21.71 13.45
C ARG A 139 16.09 21.63 14.27
N ALA A 140 14.94 21.86 13.65
CA ALA A 140 13.65 21.84 14.33
C ALA A 140 13.37 20.47 14.97
N ILE A 141 13.62 19.36 14.27
CA ILE A 141 13.42 18.02 14.84
C ILE A 141 14.39 17.74 15.99
N LYS A 142 15.65 18.19 15.87
CA LYS A 142 16.70 17.94 16.87
C LYS A 142 16.41 18.61 18.21
N ILE A 143 15.76 19.77 18.19
CA ILE A 143 15.42 20.49 19.42
C ILE A 143 14.00 20.17 19.93
N GLY A 144 13.23 19.39 19.18
CA GLY A 144 11.88 18.99 19.52
C GLY A 144 10.78 19.99 19.14
N ASP A 145 11.05 20.94 18.24
CA ASP A 145 10.01 21.83 17.70
C ASP A 145 9.00 21.04 16.87
N ILE A 146 9.46 20.02 16.15
CA ILE A 146 8.65 19.11 15.35
C ILE A 146 8.97 17.65 15.72
N GLU A 147 7.99 16.76 15.58
CA GLU A 147 8.17 15.32 15.83
C GLU A 147 8.61 14.57 14.58
N ILE A 148 8.17 15.00 13.40
CA ILE A 148 8.54 14.42 12.11
C ILE A 148 8.43 15.46 10.99
N TYR A 149 9.16 15.23 9.90
CA TYR A 149 8.96 15.92 8.63
C TYR A 149 9.19 14.98 7.43
N TYR A 150 8.55 15.27 6.31
CA TYR A 150 8.79 14.58 5.04
C TYR A 150 8.44 15.49 3.85
N PRO A 151 9.07 15.29 2.68
CA PRO A 151 8.86 16.17 1.54
C PRO A 151 7.45 15.99 0.97
N LEU A 152 6.78 17.10 0.66
CA LEU A 152 5.50 17.07 -0.06
C LEU A 152 5.78 17.09 -1.56
N ILE A 153 5.83 15.89 -2.15
CA ILE A 153 6.15 15.70 -3.56
C ILE A 153 4.84 15.64 -4.36
N LEU A 154 4.79 16.41 -5.45
CA LEU A 154 3.75 16.23 -6.46
C LEU A 154 4.06 14.95 -7.23
N TYR A 155 3.26 13.92 -7.01
CA TYR A 155 3.34 12.70 -7.81
C TYR A 155 2.42 12.86 -9.02
N GLU A 156 3.00 12.97 -10.22
CA GLU A 156 2.22 12.85 -11.45
C GLU A 156 1.86 11.37 -11.62
N ALA A 157 0.58 11.04 -11.37
CA ALA A 157 0.07 9.69 -11.55
C ALA A 157 0.35 9.22 -12.98
N GLN A 158 1.20 8.20 -13.11
CA GLN A 158 1.30 7.45 -14.35
C GLN A 158 0.10 6.50 -14.44
N PRO A 159 -0.42 6.22 -15.64
CA PRO A 159 -1.43 5.18 -15.79
C PRO A 159 -0.87 3.87 -15.24
N ALA A 160 -1.61 3.29 -14.30
CA ALA A 160 -1.32 2.00 -13.71
C ALA A 160 -1.10 0.94 -14.80
N TYR A 161 -0.10 0.06 -14.64
CA TYR A 161 0.13 -1.04 -15.55
C TYR A 161 -1.09 -1.96 -15.61
N THR A 162 -1.49 -2.36 -16.82
CA THR A 162 -2.63 -3.25 -17.06
C THR A 162 -2.19 -4.38 -18.00
N PRO A 163 -2.20 -5.64 -17.54
CA PRO A 163 -1.91 -6.79 -18.39
C PRO A 163 -2.87 -6.91 -19.58
N ASN A 164 -2.41 -7.47 -20.69
CA ASN A 164 -3.22 -7.61 -21.91
C ASN A 164 -4.18 -8.83 -21.92
N ASP A 165 -4.34 -9.50 -20.78
CA ASP A 165 -5.06 -10.76 -20.65
C ASP A 165 -6.59 -10.56 -20.68
N PRO A 166 -7.35 -11.35 -21.49
CA PRO A 166 -8.77 -11.10 -21.76
C PRO A 166 -9.69 -11.03 -20.55
N ASP A 167 -9.42 -11.83 -19.52
CA ASP A 167 -10.25 -11.95 -18.32
C ASP A 167 -9.72 -11.08 -17.16
N TYR A 168 -8.65 -10.29 -17.37
CA TYR A 168 -8.07 -9.41 -16.36
C TYR A 168 -9.11 -8.44 -15.77
N GLY A 169 -10.00 -7.90 -16.60
CA GLY A 169 -11.06 -6.99 -16.15
C GLY A 169 -12.01 -7.59 -15.10
N ASP A 170 -12.12 -8.92 -15.05
CA ASP A 170 -12.95 -9.64 -14.08
C ASP A 170 -12.19 -9.99 -12.78
N GLN A 171 -10.86 -9.79 -12.75
CA GLN A 171 -9.99 -10.07 -11.60
C GLN A 171 -10.00 -8.93 -10.57
N TRP A 172 -11.14 -8.80 -9.88
CA TRP A 172 -11.34 -7.80 -8.83
C TRP A 172 -10.25 -7.78 -7.75
N HIS A 173 -9.60 -8.92 -7.48
CA HIS A 173 -8.56 -9.02 -6.47
C HIS A 173 -7.28 -8.27 -6.86
N LEU A 174 -7.06 -8.01 -8.16
CA LEU A 174 -5.91 -7.27 -8.69
C LEU A 174 -6.25 -5.80 -8.99
N ASP A 175 -7.44 -5.54 -9.53
CA ASP A 175 -7.97 -4.20 -9.80
C ASP A 175 -9.50 -4.19 -9.60
N ASN A 176 -9.96 -3.58 -8.51
CA ASN A 176 -11.36 -3.52 -8.15
C ASN A 176 -11.98 -2.19 -8.56
N THR A 177 -12.64 -2.20 -9.71
CA THR A 177 -13.43 -1.07 -10.23
C THR A 177 -14.90 -1.16 -9.85
N GLY A 178 -15.28 -2.10 -8.98
CA GLY A 178 -16.67 -2.42 -8.65
C GLY A 178 -17.34 -3.31 -9.71
N GLN A 179 -16.57 -3.97 -10.57
CA GLN A 179 -17.05 -4.77 -11.70
C GLN A 179 -18.01 -5.91 -11.30
N SER A 180 -17.89 -6.38 -10.06
CA SER A 180 -18.71 -7.46 -9.50
C SER A 180 -19.69 -6.97 -8.42
N GLY A 181 -19.92 -5.66 -8.31
CA GLY A 181 -20.81 -5.06 -7.30
C GLY A 181 -20.20 -4.91 -5.90
N GLY A 182 -18.88 -5.05 -5.77
CA GLY A 182 -18.12 -4.76 -4.55
C GLY A 182 -17.77 -3.27 -4.40
N THR A 183 -17.08 -2.94 -3.30
CA THR A 183 -16.52 -1.59 -3.08
C THR A 183 -15.26 -1.42 -3.92
N SER A 184 -15.22 -0.40 -4.77
CA SER A 184 -14.03 -0.11 -5.60
C SER A 184 -12.82 0.28 -4.74
N GLY A 185 -11.63 -0.15 -5.16
CA GLY A 185 -10.37 0.04 -4.43
C GLY A 185 -10.07 -1.01 -3.36
N GLU A 186 -11.01 -1.92 -3.09
CA GLU A 186 -10.78 -3.08 -2.22
C GLU A 186 -10.13 -4.22 -3.03
N ASP A 187 -8.84 -4.03 -3.34
CA ASP A 187 -7.95 -4.95 -4.07
C ASP A 187 -6.54 -4.94 -3.44
N VAL A 188 -5.61 -5.72 -4.02
CA VAL A 188 -4.22 -5.80 -3.51
C VAL A 188 -3.37 -4.56 -3.86
N ASN A 189 -3.89 -3.61 -4.65
CA ASN A 189 -3.19 -2.41 -5.12
C ASN A 189 -1.82 -2.73 -5.75
N ILE A 190 -1.81 -3.68 -6.69
CA ILE A 190 -0.58 -4.25 -7.27
C ILE A 190 -0.10 -3.56 -8.55
N SER A 191 -0.96 -2.79 -9.21
CA SER A 191 -0.66 -2.26 -10.55
C SER A 191 0.58 -1.35 -10.61
N GLY A 192 0.86 -0.58 -9.55
CA GLY A 192 2.09 0.22 -9.45
C GLY A 192 3.35 -0.60 -9.07
N VAL A 193 3.19 -1.82 -8.59
CA VAL A 193 4.31 -2.75 -8.31
C VAL A 193 4.87 -3.30 -9.62
N TRP A 194 4.00 -3.62 -10.58
CA TRP A 194 4.36 -4.21 -11.87
C TRP A 194 5.24 -3.34 -12.76
N ASP A 195 5.29 -2.02 -12.53
CA ASP A 195 6.26 -1.15 -13.19
C ASP A 195 7.72 -1.56 -12.96
N ASN A 196 7.99 -2.27 -11.85
CA ASN A 196 9.35 -2.65 -11.45
C ASN A 196 9.49 -4.14 -11.08
N TYR A 197 8.39 -4.80 -10.68
CA TYR A 197 8.41 -6.16 -10.16
C TYR A 197 7.22 -6.97 -10.65
N ASP A 198 7.49 -8.06 -11.36
CA ASP A 198 6.50 -9.03 -11.85
C ASP A 198 6.64 -10.41 -11.17
N GLY A 199 7.61 -10.57 -10.27
CA GLY A 199 7.94 -11.86 -9.64
C GLY A 199 9.06 -12.65 -10.34
N SER A 200 9.64 -12.12 -11.42
CA SER A 200 10.78 -12.73 -12.10
C SER A 200 11.93 -13.07 -11.13
N GLY A 201 12.41 -14.31 -11.20
CA GLY A 201 13.46 -14.82 -10.32
C GLY A 201 12.97 -15.39 -8.98
N VAL A 202 11.66 -15.32 -8.70
CA VAL A 202 11.03 -15.99 -7.56
C VAL A 202 10.40 -17.32 -8.02
N VAL A 203 10.54 -18.36 -7.20
CA VAL A 203 9.85 -19.64 -7.37
C VAL A 203 8.69 -19.74 -6.37
N ILE A 204 7.49 -20.01 -6.87
CA ILE A 204 6.28 -20.26 -6.08
C ILE A 204 5.94 -21.75 -6.20
N SER A 205 6.03 -22.47 -5.07
CA SER A 205 5.69 -23.90 -5.01
C SER A 205 4.25 -24.08 -4.55
N ILE A 206 3.42 -24.68 -5.41
CA ILE A 206 2.02 -24.98 -5.17
C ILE A 206 1.90 -26.37 -4.56
N ILE A 207 1.67 -26.45 -3.25
CA ILE A 207 1.49 -27.70 -2.52
C ILE A 207 0.00 -27.98 -2.38
N ASP A 208 -0.56 -28.76 -3.30
CA ASP A 208 -2.01 -28.88 -3.47
C ASP A 208 -2.43 -30.24 -4.07
N ASP A 209 -3.62 -30.34 -4.64
CA ASP A 209 -4.19 -31.54 -5.27
C ASP A 209 -3.63 -31.83 -6.68
N GLY A 210 -2.96 -30.85 -7.28
CA GLY A 210 -2.28 -30.99 -8.56
C GLY A 210 -2.09 -29.64 -9.25
N LEU A 211 -1.17 -29.61 -10.22
CA LEU A 211 -0.95 -28.43 -11.06
C LEU A 211 -0.85 -28.85 -12.51
N GLN A 212 -1.77 -28.37 -13.34
CA GLN A 212 -1.81 -28.69 -14.76
C GLN A 212 -0.67 -28.01 -15.51
N LYS A 213 0.45 -28.74 -15.66
CA LYS A 213 1.69 -28.23 -16.30
C LYS A 213 1.51 -27.73 -17.74
N ASP A 214 0.57 -28.33 -18.48
CA ASP A 214 0.33 -28.01 -19.89
C ASP A 214 -0.82 -26.99 -20.06
N HIS A 215 -1.27 -26.34 -18.98
CA HIS A 215 -2.27 -25.28 -19.07
C HIS A 215 -1.68 -24.10 -19.88
N PRO A 216 -2.38 -23.58 -20.91
CA PRO A 216 -1.83 -22.57 -21.81
C PRO A 216 -1.36 -21.31 -21.08
N ASP A 217 -2.00 -21.00 -19.95
CA ASP A 217 -1.73 -19.83 -19.14
C ASP A 217 -0.72 -20.05 -17.98
N LEU A 218 -0.25 -21.29 -17.79
CA LEU A 218 0.72 -21.63 -16.73
C LEU A 218 2.01 -22.23 -17.28
N SER A 219 1.95 -22.85 -18.45
CA SER A 219 3.04 -23.68 -19.01
C SER A 219 4.36 -22.93 -19.23
N THR A 220 4.29 -21.62 -19.48
CA THR A 220 5.46 -20.72 -19.63
C THR A 220 6.17 -20.47 -18.30
N ASN A 221 5.42 -20.45 -17.20
CA ASN A 221 5.95 -20.24 -15.86
C ASN A 221 6.27 -21.57 -15.14
N PHE A 222 5.82 -22.72 -15.65
CA PHE A 222 5.96 -24.00 -14.96
C PHE A 222 7.36 -24.63 -15.11
N ASP A 223 7.97 -25.02 -13.99
CA ASP A 223 9.23 -25.77 -13.93
C ASP A 223 9.01 -27.19 -13.41
N LEU A 224 9.11 -28.15 -14.33
CA LEU A 224 8.99 -29.58 -14.04
C LEU A 224 10.14 -30.10 -13.15
N SER A 225 11.34 -29.51 -13.23
CA SER A 225 12.50 -29.98 -12.47
C SER A 225 12.39 -29.70 -10.98
N LEU A 226 11.53 -28.76 -10.60
CA LEU A 226 11.22 -28.39 -9.23
C LEU A 226 9.91 -29.03 -8.73
N SER A 227 9.24 -29.82 -9.57
CA SER A 227 7.91 -30.36 -9.34
C SER A 227 7.92 -31.86 -9.04
N TYR A 228 6.92 -32.31 -8.27
CA TYR A 228 6.79 -33.69 -7.83
C TYR A 228 5.34 -34.13 -7.62
N ASP A 229 5.04 -35.35 -8.04
CA ASP A 229 3.85 -36.09 -7.60
C ASP A 229 4.19 -36.87 -6.33
N ARG A 230 3.67 -36.39 -5.19
CA ARG A 230 3.84 -37.03 -3.88
C ARG A 230 2.79 -38.10 -3.62
N CYS A 231 1.75 -38.16 -4.44
CA CYS A 231 0.64 -39.10 -4.35
C CYS A 231 0.81 -40.33 -5.25
N GLY A 232 1.63 -40.23 -6.29
CA GLY A 232 2.01 -41.32 -7.17
C GLY A 232 3.22 -42.13 -6.70
N ASP A 233 3.87 -42.80 -7.65
CA ASP A 233 5.10 -43.59 -7.49
C ASP A 233 6.39 -42.73 -7.37
N GLY A 234 6.24 -41.43 -7.11
CA GLY A 234 7.36 -40.48 -6.95
C GLY A 234 7.83 -39.84 -8.26
N GLY A 235 6.96 -39.77 -9.28
CA GLY A 235 7.21 -39.04 -10.52
C GLY A 235 7.34 -37.53 -10.33
N THR A 236 7.86 -36.83 -11.35
CA THR A 236 8.01 -35.36 -11.34
C THR A 236 6.80 -34.61 -11.88
N ASP A 237 5.78 -35.32 -12.40
CA ASP A 237 4.61 -34.70 -13.05
C ASP A 237 3.46 -34.53 -12.04
N PRO A 238 3.23 -33.31 -11.51
CA PRO A 238 2.19 -33.06 -10.52
C PRO A 238 0.80 -32.86 -11.15
N SER A 239 0.60 -33.23 -12.42
CA SER A 239 -0.66 -32.98 -13.12
C SER A 239 -1.85 -33.69 -12.44
N PRO A 240 -3.01 -33.02 -12.35
CA PRO A 240 -4.26 -33.63 -11.87
C PRO A 240 -4.57 -34.95 -12.55
N GLN A 241 -4.97 -35.96 -11.78
CA GLN A 241 -5.35 -37.29 -12.28
C GLN A 241 -6.87 -37.51 -12.30
N ALA A 242 -7.62 -36.66 -11.61
CA ALA A 242 -9.07 -36.68 -11.56
C ALA A 242 -9.65 -35.26 -11.78
N SER A 243 -10.91 -35.19 -12.21
CA SER A 243 -11.55 -33.93 -12.57
C SER A 243 -11.82 -32.99 -11.39
N ASP A 244 -11.84 -33.54 -10.17
CA ASP A 244 -12.00 -32.82 -8.91
C ASP A 244 -10.66 -32.37 -8.30
N GLU A 245 -9.51 -32.77 -8.88
CA GLU A 245 -8.17 -32.28 -8.50
C GLU A 245 -7.82 -30.96 -9.23
N ASN A 246 -8.71 -29.98 -9.17
CA ASN A 246 -8.57 -28.73 -9.91
C ASN A 246 -8.12 -27.52 -9.06
N HIS A 247 -7.98 -27.70 -7.75
CA HIS A 247 -7.76 -26.62 -6.80
C HIS A 247 -6.37 -26.00 -6.99
N GLY A 248 -5.31 -26.81 -7.04
CA GLY A 248 -3.94 -26.31 -7.19
C GLY A 248 -3.69 -25.58 -8.51
N THR A 249 -4.37 -25.95 -9.58
CA THR A 249 -4.30 -25.24 -10.86
C THR A 249 -4.94 -23.85 -10.76
N ALA A 250 -6.08 -23.72 -10.06
CA ALA A 250 -6.70 -22.43 -9.81
C ALA A 250 -5.84 -21.54 -8.90
N VAL A 251 -5.26 -22.11 -7.84
CA VAL A 251 -4.33 -21.41 -6.93
C VAL A 251 -3.10 -20.91 -7.71
N ALA A 252 -2.53 -21.74 -8.58
CA ALA A 252 -1.42 -21.36 -9.45
C ALA A 252 -1.76 -20.20 -10.37
N GLY A 253 -2.98 -20.16 -10.90
CA GLY A 253 -3.46 -19.07 -11.75
C GLY A 253 -3.51 -17.72 -11.02
N VAL A 254 -4.07 -17.69 -9.81
CA VAL A 254 -4.09 -16.48 -8.98
C VAL A 254 -2.68 -16.01 -8.63
N ALA A 255 -1.78 -16.96 -8.33
CA ALA A 255 -0.42 -16.64 -7.94
C ALA A 255 0.44 -16.12 -9.11
N ALA A 256 0.47 -16.86 -10.23
CA ALA A 256 1.44 -16.64 -11.31
C ALA A 256 0.97 -17.19 -12.67
N ALA A 257 -0.33 -17.04 -13.02
CA ALA A 257 -0.71 -17.09 -14.44
C ALA A 257 0.15 -16.12 -15.24
N THR A 258 0.57 -16.55 -16.43
CA THR A 258 1.49 -15.77 -17.25
C THR A 258 0.77 -14.55 -17.80
N GLY A 259 1.20 -13.39 -17.35
CA GLY A 259 0.65 -12.11 -17.79
C GLY A 259 1.14 -11.75 -19.17
N ASP A 260 0.38 -10.90 -19.84
CA ASP A 260 0.70 -10.35 -21.16
C ASP A 260 0.87 -11.38 -22.28
N ASN A 261 0.30 -12.57 -22.10
CA ASN A 261 0.31 -13.63 -23.10
C ASN A 261 -0.98 -13.64 -23.94
N SER A 262 -1.93 -12.75 -23.64
CA SER A 262 -3.26 -12.65 -24.27
C SER A 262 -4.12 -13.90 -24.08
N VAL A 263 -3.94 -14.61 -22.97
CA VAL A 263 -4.66 -15.82 -22.59
C VAL A 263 -5.26 -15.62 -21.21
N ASN A 264 -6.56 -15.87 -21.07
CA ASN A 264 -7.29 -15.87 -19.80
C ASN A 264 -6.89 -14.75 -18.82
N VAL A 265 -6.15 -15.06 -17.74
CA VAL A 265 -5.97 -14.22 -16.55
C VAL A 265 -4.49 -13.87 -16.32
N ALA A 266 -4.23 -12.82 -15.55
CA ALA A 266 -2.89 -12.51 -15.06
C ALA A 266 -2.71 -12.98 -13.61
N GLY A 267 -1.56 -13.56 -13.28
CA GLY A 267 -1.20 -13.83 -11.88
C GLY A 267 -0.73 -12.57 -11.16
N ALA A 268 -0.82 -12.55 -9.83
CA ALA A 268 -0.26 -11.45 -9.03
C ALA A 268 1.26 -11.29 -9.28
N ALA A 269 1.99 -12.41 -9.33
CA ALA A 269 3.41 -12.48 -9.66
C ALA A 269 3.58 -13.16 -11.03
N TYR A 270 3.05 -12.53 -12.09
CA TYR A 270 2.92 -13.14 -13.41
C TYR A 270 4.22 -13.52 -14.12
N GLY A 271 5.37 -13.05 -13.64
CA GLY A 271 6.72 -13.46 -14.09
C GLY A 271 7.39 -14.52 -13.21
N ALA A 272 6.76 -14.95 -12.12
CA ALA A 272 7.32 -15.97 -11.23
C ALA A 272 7.33 -17.37 -11.84
N THR A 273 8.29 -18.19 -11.44
CA THR A 273 8.34 -19.61 -11.78
C THR A 273 7.43 -20.41 -10.86
N LEU A 274 6.57 -21.25 -11.42
CA LEU A 274 5.71 -22.18 -10.69
C LEU A 274 6.35 -23.56 -10.58
N SER A 275 6.25 -24.18 -9.39
CA SER A 275 6.44 -25.62 -9.24
C SER A 275 5.22 -26.25 -8.57
N GLY A 276 4.93 -27.52 -8.88
CA GLY A 276 3.80 -28.25 -8.32
C GLY A 276 4.25 -29.37 -7.40
N GLN A 277 3.65 -29.46 -6.21
CA GLN A 277 3.77 -30.59 -5.28
C GLN A 277 2.37 -31.18 -5.10
N ARG A 278 2.04 -32.22 -5.87
CA ARG A 278 0.75 -32.91 -5.75
C ARG A 278 0.76 -33.77 -4.49
N LEU A 279 0.17 -33.27 -3.41
CA LEU A 279 0.30 -33.81 -2.06
C LEU A 279 -1.07 -34.16 -1.44
N ILE A 280 -2.06 -33.28 -1.52
CA ILE A 280 -3.34 -33.46 -0.81
C ILE A 280 -4.41 -34.23 -1.60
N ALA A 281 -4.07 -34.70 -2.81
CA ALA A 281 -4.93 -35.54 -3.64
C ALA A 281 -5.08 -36.99 -3.14
N CYS A 282 -4.33 -37.39 -2.10
CA CYS A 282 -4.29 -38.77 -1.61
C CYS A 282 -4.06 -38.85 -0.09
N GLY A 283 -4.26 -40.04 0.47
CA GLY A 283 -3.89 -40.30 1.87
C GLY A 283 -2.39 -40.48 2.04
N ILE A 284 -1.73 -39.50 2.67
CA ILE A 284 -0.28 -39.47 2.90
C ILE A 284 0.04 -39.44 4.40
N PRO A 285 1.10 -40.14 4.84
CA PRO A 285 1.54 -40.10 6.23
C PRO A 285 2.22 -38.77 6.56
N ASP A 286 2.09 -38.32 7.82
CA ASP A 286 2.64 -37.05 8.33
C ASP A 286 4.13 -36.85 8.05
N THR A 287 4.91 -37.93 7.96
CA THR A 287 6.34 -37.87 7.64
C THR A 287 6.63 -37.33 6.23
N VAL A 288 5.72 -37.56 5.28
CA VAL A 288 5.84 -37.02 3.91
C VAL A 288 5.41 -35.55 3.88
N MET A 289 4.35 -35.19 4.63
CA MET A 289 3.94 -33.79 4.78
C MET A 289 5.06 -32.94 5.37
N ALA A 290 5.72 -33.41 6.42
CA ALA A 290 6.79 -32.67 7.10
C ALA A 290 8.05 -32.48 6.24
N ALA A 291 8.31 -33.35 5.26
CA ALA A 291 9.47 -33.25 4.37
C ALA A 291 9.23 -32.32 3.15
N THR A 292 8.02 -31.79 3.00
CA THR A 292 7.61 -30.95 1.87
C THR A 292 7.59 -29.45 2.23
N LEU A 293 7.73 -29.10 3.52
CA LEU A 293 7.84 -27.74 4.07
C LEU A 293 9.30 -27.37 4.34
#